data_AF-A0A2G6MX83-F1
#
_entry.id   AF-A0A2G6MX83-F1
#
_cell.length_a   1.000
_cell.length_b   1.000
_cell.length_c   1.000
_cell.angle_alpha   90.00
_cell.angle_beta   90.00
_cell.angle_gamma   90.00
#
_symmetry.space_group_name_H-M   'P 1'
#
loop_
_entity.id
_entity.type
_entity.pdbx_description
1 polymer ?
#
loop_
_entity_poly.entity_id
_entity_poly.type
_entity_poly.pdbx_seq_one_letter_code
_entity_poly.pdbx_strand_id
1 'polypeptide(L)'
;MISVVVCGLALCCYTVIAASDKKSEAEESYDEDTYGPEAPIVWTKPVKSVIFSHKLHTMELELDCESCHDEFFVMEAGAAEEEDDFTMESLYEGKYCGACHDGDTAFASDTRCTLCHIGVRGHARLEEGAPDDGKEDH
;
A
#
# COMPACT_ATOMS: atom_id res chain seq x y z
N MET A 1 76.28 -4.27 -5.40
CA MET A 1 76.71 -3.09 -4.62
C MET A 1 75.44 -2.33 -4.25
N ILE A 2 74.65 -2.85 -3.31
CA ILE A 2 74.59 -2.40 -1.90
C ILE A 2 74.51 -0.88 -1.80
N SER A 3 73.31 -0.38 -1.53
CA SER A 3 73.13 0.70 -0.57
C SER A 3 71.77 0.50 0.13
N VAL A 4 71.83 0.60 1.45
CA VAL A 4 70.82 0.19 2.42
C VAL A 4 70.32 1.44 3.15
N VAL A 5 69.10 1.38 3.68
CA VAL A 5 68.56 2.16 4.82
C VAL A 5 68.17 3.62 4.54
N VAL A 6 66.86 3.93 4.61
CA VAL A 6 66.27 4.70 5.73
C VAL A 6 64.83 4.20 5.97
N CYS A 7 64.64 3.63 7.16
CA CYS A 7 63.36 3.41 7.80
C CYS A 7 62.77 4.77 8.21
N GLY A 8 61.55 5.08 7.79
CA GLY A 8 60.82 6.28 8.20
C GLY A 8 59.36 5.92 8.49
N LEU A 9 59.03 5.91 9.78
CA LEU A 9 57.73 5.59 10.35
C LEU A 9 56.57 6.46 9.81
N ALA A 10 55.43 5.78 9.65
CA ALA A 10 54.07 6.24 9.97
C ALA A 10 53.57 7.56 9.36
N LEU A 11 52.64 7.46 8.41
CA LEU A 11 51.46 8.32 8.34
C LEU A 11 50.35 7.55 7.60
N CYS A 12 49.42 7.01 8.39
CA CYS A 12 48.15 6.48 7.93
C CYS A 12 47.33 7.61 7.27
N CYS A 13 47.17 7.57 5.96
CA CYS A 13 46.09 8.23 5.23
C CYS A 13 45.80 7.35 4.01
N TYR A 14 45.03 6.27 4.16
CA TYR A 14 43.58 6.33 3.96
C TYR A 14 43.23 7.06 2.66
N THR A 15 43.54 6.43 1.52
CA THR A 15 42.75 6.66 0.31
C THR A 15 41.87 5.44 0.13
N VAL A 16 40.84 5.40 0.97
CA VAL A 16 39.71 4.50 0.80
C VAL A 16 39.03 4.89 -0.51
N ILE A 17 39.12 3.95 -1.46
CA ILE A 17 38.06 3.47 -2.34
C ILE A 17 36.84 4.40 -2.32
N ALA A 18 36.73 5.27 -3.33
CA ALA A 18 35.45 5.86 -3.70
C ALA A 18 34.55 4.74 -4.25
N ALA A 19 33.97 3.97 -3.33
CA ALA A 19 32.89 3.05 -3.61
C ALA A 19 31.66 3.90 -3.91
N SER A 20 31.29 3.91 -5.19
CA SER A 20 29.91 3.88 -5.66
C SER A 20 28.85 4.18 -4.58
N ASP A 21 28.48 5.45 -4.42
CA ASP A 21 27.21 5.84 -3.79
C ASP A 21 26.07 5.44 -4.73
N LYS A 22 25.82 4.13 -4.82
CA LYS A 22 24.51 3.58 -5.12
C LYS A 22 23.85 3.33 -3.79
N LYS A 23 22.62 3.81 -3.67
CA LYS A 23 21.62 3.51 -2.63
C LYS A 23 21.61 4.44 -1.41
N SER A 24 20.96 5.57 -1.58
CA SER A 24 19.66 5.75 -0.93
C SER A 24 18.87 6.77 -1.75
N GLU A 25 18.12 6.27 -2.73
CA GLU A 25 16.82 6.87 -3.02
C GLU A 25 16.12 6.94 -1.67
N ALA A 26 16.05 8.14 -1.10
CA ALA A 26 15.11 8.42 -0.05
C ALA A 26 13.75 8.14 -0.69
N GLU A 27 13.19 6.99 -0.34
CA GLU A 27 11.78 6.80 0.00
C GLU A 27 11.06 8.16 -0.07
N GLU A 28 10.34 8.43 -1.16
CA GLU A 28 9.37 9.51 -1.17
C GLU A 28 8.41 9.18 -0.02
N SER A 29 8.48 9.97 1.05
CA SER A 29 7.62 9.80 2.20
C SER A 29 6.17 9.92 1.74
N TYR A 30 5.33 8.96 2.11
CA TYR A 30 3.91 9.00 1.80
C TYR A 30 3.27 10.28 2.35
N ASP A 31 2.61 11.03 1.48
CA ASP A 31 1.93 12.28 1.82
C ASP A 31 0.42 12.04 1.88
N GLU A 32 -0.13 11.98 3.09
CA GLU A 32 -1.55 11.71 3.31
C GLU A 32 -2.46 12.83 2.78
N ASP A 33 -1.95 14.07 2.64
CA ASP A 33 -2.74 15.19 2.09
C ASP A 33 -2.92 15.03 0.57
N THR A 34 -1.96 14.39 -0.10
CA THR A 34 -1.99 14.13 -1.54
C THR A 34 -2.70 12.82 -1.85
N TYR A 35 -2.40 11.76 -1.10
CA TYR A 35 -2.83 10.40 -1.43
C TYR A 35 -3.97 9.88 -0.55
N GLY A 36 -4.37 10.61 0.50
CA GLY A 36 -5.34 10.13 1.49
C GLY A 36 -4.69 9.24 2.56
N PRO A 37 -5.48 8.71 3.52
CA PRO A 37 -4.96 7.92 4.64
C PRO A 37 -4.08 6.74 4.21
N GLU A 38 -2.90 6.58 4.81
CA GLU A 38 -2.00 5.47 4.45
C GLU A 38 -2.57 4.12 4.90
N ALA A 39 -3.16 4.11 6.09
CA ALA A 39 -3.80 2.92 6.64
C ALA A 39 -5.03 2.53 5.81
N PRO A 40 -5.22 1.22 5.50
CA PRO A 40 -6.39 0.79 4.75
C PRO A 40 -7.67 1.06 5.55
N ILE A 41 -8.71 1.49 4.85
CA ILE A 41 -10.07 1.48 5.40
C ILE A 41 -10.49 0.02 5.55
N VAL A 42 -11.06 -0.31 6.71
CA VAL A 42 -11.64 -1.62 6.97
C VAL A 42 -13.12 -1.46 7.26
N TRP A 43 -13.97 -1.91 6.34
CA TRP A 43 -15.41 -1.99 6.58
C TRP A 43 -15.75 -3.25 7.38
N THR A 44 -16.63 -3.05 8.35
CA THR A 44 -17.15 -4.02 9.31
C THR A 44 -18.62 -4.38 9.09
N LYS A 45 -19.34 -3.60 8.28
CA LYS A 45 -20.73 -3.84 7.85
C LYS A 45 -20.87 -3.63 6.33
N PRO A 46 -21.84 -4.30 5.68
CA PRO A 46 -22.70 -5.37 6.22
C PRO A 46 -21.94 -6.68 6.47
N VAL A 47 -20.73 -6.81 5.91
CA VAL A 47 -19.83 -7.95 6.12
C VAL A 47 -18.55 -7.46 6.77
N LYS A 48 -18.03 -8.23 7.73
CA LYS A 48 -16.77 -7.89 8.39
C LYS A 48 -15.58 -8.07 7.46
N SER A 49 -14.61 -7.18 7.60
CA SER A 49 -13.27 -7.31 7.02
C SER A 49 -13.27 -7.18 5.50
N VAL A 50 -13.92 -6.13 5.01
CA VAL A 50 -13.70 -5.64 3.64
C VAL A 50 -12.64 -4.55 3.71
N ILE A 51 -11.71 -4.49 2.76
CA ILE A 51 -10.62 -3.50 2.79
C ILE A 51 -10.56 -2.62 1.56
N PHE A 52 -10.05 -1.41 1.76
CA PHE A 52 -9.68 -0.49 0.70
C PHE A 52 -8.41 0.26 1.04
N SER A 53 -7.58 0.46 0.02
CA SER A 53 -6.31 1.15 0.13
C SER A 53 -6.37 2.43 -0.69
N HIS A 54 -6.27 3.58 -0.04
CA HIS A 54 -6.10 4.85 -0.75
C HIS A 54 -4.83 4.81 -1.57
N LYS A 55 -3.69 4.44 -0.97
CA LYS A 55 -2.40 4.28 -1.67
C LYS A 55 -2.52 3.55 -3.01
N LEU A 56 -3.23 2.41 -3.06
CA LEU A 56 -3.42 1.69 -4.32
C LEU A 56 -4.18 2.54 -5.35
N HIS A 57 -5.25 3.23 -4.94
CA HIS A 57 -6.10 3.98 -5.86
C HIS A 57 -5.51 5.34 -6.24
N THR A 58 -4.93 6.09 -5.31
CA THR A 58 -4.47 7.47 -5.52
C THR A 58 -2.99 7.55 -5.92
N MET A 59 -2.13 6.73 -5.31
CA MET A 59 -0.68 6.76 -5.57
C MET A 59 -0.27 5.81 -6.69
N GLU A 60 -0.76 4.58 -6.67
CA GLU A 60 -0.33 3.55 -7.64
C GLU A 60 -1.14 3.56 -8.94
N LEU A 61 -2.44 3.89 -8.85
CA LEU A 61 -3.34 4.01 -10.00
C LEU A 61 -3.61 5.46 -10.42
N GLU A 62 -3.01 6.42 -9.72
CA GLU A 62 -3.04 7.85 -10.06
C GLU A 62 -4.48 8.43 -10.16
N LEU A 63 -5.41 7.96 -9.34
CA LEU A 63 -6.77 8.52 -9.27
C LEU A 63 -6.81 9.76 -8.35
N ASP A 64 -7.39 10.84 -8.87
CA ASP A 64 -7.62 12.05 -8.09
C ASP A 64 -8.72 11.86 -7.05
N CYS A 65 -8.66 12.61 -5.94
CA CYS A 65 -9.65 12.55 -4.84
C CYS A 65 -11.09 12.73 -5.33
N GLU A 66 -11.30 13.58 -6.34
CA GLU A 66 -12.61 13.87 -6.94
C GLU A 66 -13.20 12.69 -7.73
N SER A 67 -12.37 11.70 -8.08
CA SER A 67 -12.83 10.46 -8.74
C SER A 67 -13.72 9.62 -7.82
N CYS A 68 -13.61 9.82 -6.50
CA CYS A 68 -14.37 9.11 -5.48
C CYS A 68 -15.25 10.05 -4.65
N HIS A 69 -14.74 11.24 -4.32
CA HIS A 69 -15.35 12.16 -3.37
C HIS A 69 -15.97 13.39 -4.06
N ASP A 70 -17.17 13.85 -3.70
CA ASP A 70 -18.13 13.24 -2.76
C ASP A 70 -19.21 12.41 -3.48
N GLU A 71 -18.99 12.07 -4.76
CA GLU A 71 -19.99 11.41 -5.61
C GLU A 71 -20.31 9.97 -5.16
N PHE A 72 -19.29 9.15 -4.93
CA PHE A 72 -19.46 7.73 -4.58
C PHE A 72 -19.27 7.48 -3.08
N PHE A 73 -18.41 8.27 -2.45
CA PHE A 73 -18.12 8.20 -1.02
C PHE A 73 -17.99 9.61 -0.47
N VAL A 74 -18.50 9.86 0.73
CA VAL A 74 -18.18 11.09 1.46
C VAL A 74 -16.80 10.93 2.13
N MET A 75 -16.10 12.03 2.36
CA MET A 75 -14.81 12.04 3.09
C MET A 75 -14.97 11.79 4.61
N GLU A 76 -15.66 10.71 4.97
CA GLU A 76 -15.85 10.25 6.35
C GLU A 76 -15.80 8.71 6.39
N ALA A 77 -14.79 8.18 7.09
CA ALA A 77 -14.61 6.73 7.20
C ALA A 77 -15.81 6.08 7.93
N GLY A 78 -16.36 5.03 7.34
CA GLY A 78 -17.51 4.31 7.87
C GLY A 78 -18.88 4.90 7.49
N ALA A 79 -18.94 6.10 6.88
CA ALA A 79 -20.23 6.71 6.53
C ALA A 79 -21.05 5.83 5.56
N ALA A 80 -20.42 5.22 4.57
CA ALA A 80 -21.08 4.29 3.66
C ALA A 80 -21.68 3.06 4.37
N GLU A 81 -21.15 2.65 5.53
CA GLU A 81 -21.68 1.51 6.29
C GLU A 81 -23.03 1.78 6.96
N GLU A 82 -23.39 3.05 7.07
CA GLU A 82 -24.66 3.49 7.66
C GLU A 82 -25.75 3.64 6.59
N GLU A 83 -25.40 3.53 5.29
CA GLU A 83 -26.35 3.51 4.19
C GLU A 83 -26.95 2.12 3.98
N ASP A 84 -28.29 2.05 3.92
CA ASP A 84 -29.02 0.79 3.76
C ASP A 84 -28.71 0.08 2.43
N ASP A 85 -28.27 0.82 1.41
CA ASP A 85 -27.94 0.29 0.09
C ASP A 85 -26.44 0.00 -0.12
N PHE A 86 -25.60 0.06 0.92
CA PHE A 86 -24.19 -0.37 0.82
C PHE A 86 -24.06 -1.91 0.78
N THR A 87 -24.43 -2.48 -0.37
CA THR A 87 -24.51 -3.91 -0.61
C THR A 87 -23.92 -4.28 -1.98
N MET A 88 -23.57 -5.55 -2.18
CA MET A 88 -23.07 -6.03 -3.48
C MET A 88 -24.05 -5.79 -4.63
N GLU A 89 -25.37 -5.81 -4.37
CA GLU A 89 -26.38 -5.53 -5.39
C GLU A 89 -26.20 -4.12 -5.95
N SER A 90 -26.05 -3.13 -5.06
CA SER A 90 -25.78 -1.74 -5.44
C SER A 90 -24.46 -1.59 -6.19
N LEU A 91 -23.43 -2.38 -5.85
CA LEU A 91 -22.18 -2.40 -6.61
C LEU A 91 -22.42 -2.89 -8.04
N TYR A 92 -23.25 -3.93 -8.24
CA TYR A 92 -23.60 -4.40 -9.58
C TYR A 92 -24.44 -3.40 -10.38
N GLU A 93 -25.11 -2.47 -9.70
CA GLU A 93 -25.83 -1.34 -10.30
C GLU A 93 -24.92 -0.11 -10.54
N GLY A 94 -23.61 -0.23 -10.32
CA GLY A 94 -22.64 0.83 -10.60
C GLY A 94 -22.45 1.84 -9.46
N LYS A 95 -22.87 1.51 -8.23
CA LYS A 95 -22.66 2.37 -7.04
C LYS A 95 -21.41 1.96 -6.28
N TYR A 96 -20.91 2.86 -5.43
CA TYR A 96 -19.77 2.62 -4.54
C TYR A 96 -18.57 2.06 -5.30
N CYS A 97 -18.00 0.94 -4.85
CA CYS A 97 -16.87 0.27 -5.50
C CYS A 97 -17.21 -0.14 -6.95
N GLY A 98 -18.48 -0.47 -7.21
CA GLY A 98 -18.97 -0.94 -8.49
C GLY A 98 -19.03 0.13 -9.58
N ALA A 99 -18.89 1.41 -9.22
CA ALA A 99 -18.74 2.50 -10.19
C ALA A 99 -17.53 2.31 -11.12
N CYS A 100 -16.48 1.66 -10.61
CA CYS A 100 -15.28 1.31 -11.38
C CYS A 100 -15.03 -0.21 -11.42
N HIS A 101 -15.44 -0.98 -10.41
CA HIS A 101 -15.35 -2.46 -10.42
C HIS A 101 -16.53 -3.09 -11.17
N ASP A 102 -16.71 -2.67 -12.41
CA ASP A 102 -17.80 -3.00 -13.34
C ASP A 102 -17.44 -4.13 -14.33
N GLY A 103 -16.15 -4.48 -14.44
CA GLY A 103 -15.63 -5.47 -15.40
C GLY A 103 -15.00 -4.87 -16.65
N ASP A 104 -15.15 -3.56 -16.86
CA ASP A 104 -14.61 -2.80 -17.98
C ASP A 104 -13.51 -1.83 -17.53
N THR A 105 -13.82 -0.99 -16.53
CA THR A 105 -12.91 0.00 -15.94
C THR A 105 -11.89 -0.68 -15.02
N ALA A 106 -12.36 -1.61 -14.18
CA ALA A 106 -11.54 -2.48 -13.34
C ALA A 106 -12.16 -3.88 -13.30
N PHE A 107 -11.55 -4.82 -12.55
CA PHE A 107 -12.13 -6.15 -12.41
C PHE A 107 -13.54 -6.08 -11.81
N ALA A 108 -14.46 -6.89 -12.33
CA ALA A 108 -15.84 -6.91 -11.88
C ALA A 108 -15.95 -7.37 -10.42
N SER A 109 -16.78 -6.69 -9.63
CA SER A 109 -16.97 -6.91 -8.19
C SER A 109 -17.44 -8.32 -7.83
N ASP A 110 -18.01 -9.07 -8.78
CA ASP A 110 -18.52 -10.44 -8.62
C ASP A 110 -17.49 -11.53 -8.97
N THR A 111 -16.29 -11.18 -9.43
CA THR A 111 -15.31 -12.18 -9.92
C THR A 111 -14.18 -12.48 -8.93
N ARG A 112 -13.82 -11.54 -8.05
CA ARG A 112 -12.60 -11.62 -7.21
C ARG A 112 -12.85 -11.26 -5.75
N CYS A 113 -13.82 -11.94 -5.13
CA CYS A 113 -14.32 -11.63 -3.78
C CYS A 113 -13.21 -11.45 -2.74
N THR A 114 -12.17 -12.29 -2.76
CA THR A 114 -11.11 -12.31 -1.72
C THR A 114 -10.11 -11.16 -1.81
N LEU A 115 -10.16 -10.33 -2.86
CA LEU A 115 -9.32 -9.13 -2.93
C LEU A 115 -9.79 -8.05 -1.96
N CYS A 116 -11.12 -7.92 -1.80
CA CYS A 116 -11.70 -6.96 -0.86
C CYS A 116 -12.12 -7.67 0.43
N HIS A 117 -12.77 -8.83 0.35
CA HIS A 117 -13.26 -9.59 1.50
C HIS A 117 -12.17 -10.52 2.06
N ILE A 118 -11.33 -9.99 2.94
CA ILE A 118 -10.19 -10.72 3.50
C ILE A 118 -10.56 -11.66 4.64
N GLY A 119 -11.80 -11.53 5.14
CA GLY A 119 -12.35 -12.33 6.23
C GLY A 119 -11.61 -12.14 7.56
N VAL A 120 -12.06 -12.86 8.59
CA VAL A 120 -11.53 -12.72 9.96
C VAL A 120 -10.02 -13.00 10.06
N ARG A 121 -9.51 -13.94 9.26
CA ARG A 121 -8.08 -14.27 9.24
C ARG A 121 -7.25 -13.19 8.55
N GLY A 122 -7.78 -12.58 7.49
CA GLY A 122 -7.11 -11.47 6.85
C GLY A 122 -7.06 -10.25 7.75
N HIS A 123 -8.16 -9.97 8.43
CA HIS A 123 -8.24 -8.85 9.38
C HIS A 123 -7.26 -9.01 10.54
N ALA A 124 -7.19 -10.19 11.17
CA ALA A 124 -6.22 -10.45 12.21
C ALA A 124 -4.76 -10.20 11.75
N ARG A 125 -4.42 -10.59 10.51
CA ARG A 125 -3.08 -10.29 9.95
C ARG A 125 -2.83 -8.80 9.72
N LEU A 126 -3.87 -8.01 9.48
CA LEU A 126 -3.72 -6.55 9.38
C LEU A 126 -3.50 -5.90 10.75
N GLU A 127 -4.20 -6.38 11.78
CA GLU A 127 -4.08 -5.85 13.15
C GLU A 127 -2.76 -6.27 13.84
N GLU A 128 -2.31 -7.50 13.60
CA GLU A 128 -1.14 -8.10 14.25
C GLU A 128 0.19 -7.80 13.51
N GLY A 129 0.10 -7.25 12.29
CA GLY A 129 1.20 -7.18 11.34
C GLY A 129 1.39 -8.49 10.58
N ALA A 130 1.83 -8.42 9.32
CA ALA A 130 2.07 -9.62 8.52
C ALA A 130 3.04 -10.56 9.25
N PRO A 131 2.68 -11.84 9.48
CA PRO A 131 3.65 -12.80 9.98
C PRO A 131 4.80 -12.91 8.98
N ASP A 132 6.03 -12.85 9.48
CA ASP A 132 7.25 -13.19 8.73
C ASP A 132 7.00 -14.54 8.04
N ASP A 133 6.83 -14.52 6.72
CA ASP A 133 6.64 -15.70 5.91
C ASP A 133 7.99 -16.40 5.78
N GLY A 134 8.42 -17.01 6.89
CA GLY A 134 9.42 -18.05 6.90
C GLY A 134 8.97 -19.13 5.93
N LYS A 135 9.43 -19.03 4.68
CA LYS A 135 9.37 -20.10 3.67
C LYS A 135 9.97 -21.35 4.29
N GLU A 136 9.10 -22.25 4.72
CA GLU A 136 9.46 -23.65 4.85
C GLU A 136 9.22 -24.27 3.48
N ASP A 137 10.32 -24.49 2.76
CA ASP A 137 10.34 -25.27 1.54
C ASP A 137 9.79 -26.68 1.86
N HIS A 138 8.73 -27.08 1.16
CA HIS A 138 8.22 -28.45 1.12
C HIS A 138 8.23 -28.95 -0.32
#